data_AF-A0A2E2USH0-F1
#
_entry.id   AF-A0A2E2USH0-F1
#
_cell.length_a   1.000
_cell.length_b   1.000
_cell.length_c   1.000
_cell.angle_alpha   90.00
_cell.angle_beta   90.00
_cell.angle_gamma   90.00
#
_symmetry.space_group_name_H-M   'P 1'
#
loop_
_entity.id
_entity.type
_entity.pdbx_description
1 polymer ?
#
loop_
_entity_poly.entity_id
_entity_poly.type
_entity_poly.pdbx_seq_one_letter_code
_entity_poly.pdbx_strand_id
1 'polypeptide(L)'
;MYNICKDMGWGDPFSYARSREIHMANMLGHMVAPTLSGADAIDEDGNECEYKSTIAKEIGATYNGISVQDSWEQQEEYLVKNKIGKYNNHYYARYDGPDIVEMYVMTKEKVLEFMLPKLKVKFLKEKKGKDPRLGISIPKKYIIEHAKRLI
;
A
#
# COMPACT_ATOMS: atom_id res chain seq x y z
N MET A 1 -4.41 -23.24 5.50
CA MET A 1 -3.94 -21.85 5.71
C MET A 1 -3.16 -21.70 7.02
N TYR A 2 -3.76 -21.92 8.20
CA TYR A 2 -3.08 -21.73 9.50
C TYR A 2 -1.73 -22.45 9.64
N ASN A 3 -1.67 -23.77 9.47
CA ASN A 3 -0.41 -24.53 9.60
C ASN A 3 0.66 -24.04 8.62
N ILE A 4 0.29 -23.85 7.34
CA ILE A 4 1.20 -23.34 6.31
C ILE A 4 1.76 -21.97 6.69
N CYS A 5 0.94 -21.05 7.22
CA CYS A 5 1.43 -19.72 7.62
C CYS A 5 2.37 -19.80 8.82
N LYS A 6 2.12 -20.74 9.75
CA LYS A 6 3.01 -20.99 10.88
C LYS A 6 4.35 -21.58 10.42
N ASP A 7 4.31 -22.58 9.56
CA ASP A 7 5.50 -23.28 9.05
C ASP A 7 6.37 -22.35 8.19
N MET A 8 5.73 -21.46 7.41
CA MET A 8 6.41 -20.48 6.55
C MET A 8 6.76 -19.16 7.25
N GLY A 9 6.39 -18.99 8.53
CA GLY A 9 6.63 -17.74 9.27
C GLY A 9 5.83 -16.53 8.74
N TRP A 10 4.70 -16.74 8.06
CA TRP A 10 3.85 -15.68 7.51
C TRP A 10 2.95 -15.02 8.55
N GLY A 11 3.01 -15.42 9.82
CA GLY A 11 2.17 -14.87 10.89
C GLY A 11 0.73 -15.38 10.85
N ASP A 12 -0.18 -14.66 11.50
CA ASP A 12 -1.59 -15.07 11.61
C ASP A 12 -2.38 -14.69 10.34
N PRO A 13 -2.87 -15.65 9.53
CA PRO A 13 -3.62 -15.36 8.31
C PRO A 13 -5.00 -14.75 8.57
N PHE A 14 -5.52 -14.82 9.81
CA PHE A 14 -6.80 -14.24 10.18
C PHE A 14 -6.69 -12.79 10.69
N SER A 15 -5.46 -12.29 10.85
CA SER A 15 -5.21 -10.87 11.07
C SER A 15 -5.64 -10.04 9.86
N TYR A 16 -6.06 -8.80 10.11
CA TYR A 16 -6.64 -7.94 9.07
C TYR A 16 -5.70 -7.79 7.87
N ALA A 17 -6.25 -7.97 6.67
CA ALA A 17 -5.57 -7.93 5.37
C ALA A 17 -4.47 -8.98 5.11
N ARG A 18 -3.97 -9.67 6.14
CA ARG A 18 -2.84 -10.59 6.03
C ARG A 18 -3.05 -11.73 5.02
N SER A 19 -4.23 -12.32 5.00
CA SER A 19 -4.57 -13.36 4.03
C SER A 19 -4.49 -12.88 2.57
N ARG A 20 -4.82 -11.61 2.31
CA ARG A 20 -4.70 -11.01 0.96
C ARG A 20 -3.26 -10.69 0.60
N GLU A 21 -2.44 -10.25 1.54
CA GLU A 21 -1.00 -10.07 1.33
C GLU A 21 -0.33 -11.39 0.95
N ILE A 22 -0.63 -12.46 1.68
CA ILE A 22 -0.15 -13.81 1.40
C ILE A 22 -0.60 -14.26 0.01
N HIS A 23 -1.87 -14.05 -0.34
CA HIS A 23 -2.40 -14.42 -1.65
C HIS A 23 -1.70 -13.63 -2.78
N MET A 24 -1.58 -12.31 -2.65
CA MET A 24 -0.90 -11.46 -3.63
C MET A 24 0.58 -11.85 -3.78
N ALA A 25 1.29 -12.09 -2.68
CA ALA A 25 2.69 -12.49 -2.73
C ALA A 25 2.88 -13.83 -3.43
N ASN A 26 2.08 -14.85 -3.09
CA ASN A 26 2.15 -16.15 -3.76
C ASN A 26 1.86 -16.04 -5.26
N MET A 27 0.90 -15.20 -5.66
CA MET A 27 0.59 -15.02 -7.08
C MET A 27 1.69 -14.26 -7.83
N LEU A 28 2.31 -13.28 -7.19
CA LEU A 28 3.41 -12.49 -7.75
C LEU A 28 4.77 -13.20 -7.69
N GLY A 29 4.88 -14.34 -7.01
CA GLY A 29 6.16 -14.99 -6.72
C GLY A 29 7.03 -14.23 -5.72
N HIS A 30 6.44 -13.31 -4.95
CA HIS A 30 7.13 -12.52 -3.93
C HIS A 30 7.25 -13.28 -2.62
N MET A 31 8.22 -12.89 -1.79
CA MET A 31 8.28 -13.36 -0.41
C MET A 31 7.38 -12.49 0.48
N VAL A 32 6.52 -13.13 1.28
CA VAL A 32 5.72 -12.43 2.30
C VAL A 32 6.66 -11.84 3.35
N ALA A 33 6.48 -10.55 3.71
CA ALA A 33 7.31 -9.94 4.74
C ALA A 33 7.13 -10.64 6.09
N PRO A 34 8.20 -10.90 6.86
CA PRO A 34 8.14 -11.66 8.10
C PRO A 34 7.45 -10.91 9.25
N THR A 35 7.37 -9.57 9.16
CA THR A 35 6.79 -8.71 10.18
C THR A 35 5.55 -8.00 9.66
N LEU A 36 4.55 -7.80 10.53
CA LEU A 36 3.35 -7.00 10.22
C LEU A 36 3.63 -5.48 10.20
N SER A 37 4.84 -5.06 10.56
CA SER A 37 5.27 -3.66 10.58
C SER A 37 6.29 -3.39 9.48
N GLY A 38 5.89 -2.70 8.42
CA GLY A 38 6.78 -2.33 7.32
C GLY A 38 6.19 -2.72 5.98
N ALA A 39 7.03 -3.28 5.11
CA ALA A 39 6.65 -3.76 3.80
C ALA A 39 5.64 -4.91 3.91
N ASP A 40 4.79 -5.06 2.90
CA ASP A 40 3.86 -6.19 2.81
C ASP A 40 4.56 -7.43 2.24
N ALA A 41 5.52 -7.23 1.32
CA ALA A 41 6.28 -8.28 0.67
C ALA A 41 7.66 -7.79 0.17
N ILE A 42 8.45 -8.74 -0.31
CA ILE A 42 9.74 -8.54 -0.97
C ILE A 42 9.65 -9.12 -2.39
N ASP A 43 9.93 -8.31 -3.41
CA ASP A 43 9.91 -8.73 -4.81
C ASP A 43 11.12 -9.61 -5.20
N GLU A 44 11.14 -10.08 -6.45
CA GLU A 44 12.19 -10.96 -6.97
C GLU A 44 13.59 -10.33 -6.98
N ASP A 45 13.65 -8.99 -7.02
CA ASP A 45 14.89 -8.20 -6.96
C ASP A 45 15.33 -7.92 -5.51
N GLY A 46 14.57 -8.39 -4.52
CA GLY A 46 14.85 -8.16 -3.11
C GLY A 46 14.36 -6.81 -2.58
N ASN A 47 13.53 -6.08 -3.32
CA ASN A 47 12.97 -4.80 -2.87
C ASN A 47 11.70 -4.98 -2.04
N GLU A 48 11.61 -4.21 -0.97
CA GLU A 48 10.38 -4.08 -0.20
C GLU A 48 9.26 -3.42 -1.03
N CYS A 49 8.05 -3.98 -0.93
CA CYS A 49 6.88 -3.59 -1.69
C CYS A 49 5.69 -3.29 -0.77
N GLU A 50 4.81 -2.38 -1.24
CA GLU A 50 3.53 -2.07 -0.60
C GLU A 50 2.38 -2.65 -1.42
N TYR A 51 1.42 -3.28 -0.75
CA TYR A 51 0.19 -3.80 -1.31
C TYR A 51 -1.01 -2.97 -0.84
N LYS A 52 -1.94 -2.73 -1.76
CA LYS A 52 -3.30 -2.30 -1.45
C LYS A 52 -4.29 -3.19 -2.17
N SER A 53 -5.38 -3.50 -1.46
CA SER A 53 -6.46 -4.28 -2.02
C SER A 53 -7.80 -3.61 -1.75
N THR A 54 -8.77 -3.86 -2.64
CA THR A 54 -10.15 -3.41 -2.49
C THR A 54 -11.11 -4.50 -2.92
N ILE A 55 -12.28 -4.55 -2.27
CA ILE A 55 -13.43 -5.37 -2.67
C ILE A 55 -14.52 -4.53 -3.36
N ALA A 56 -14.25 -3.24 -3.61
CA ALA A 56 -15.17 -2.38 -4.32
C ALA A 56 -15.33 -2.85 -5.78
N LYS A 57 -16.42 -2.42 -6.42
CA LYS A 57 -16.70 -2.70 -7.83
C LYS A 57 -15.58 -2.23 -8.77
N GLU A 58 -14.83 -1.22 -8.35
CA GLU A 58 -13.76 -0.61 -9.12
C GLU A 58 -12.42 -0.64 -8.37
N ILE A 59 -11.32 -0.76 -9.11
CA ILE A 59 -9.98 -0.69 -8.55
C ILE A 59 -9.74 0.70 -7.92
N GLY A 60 -9.09 0.71 -6.77
CA GLY A 60 -8.73 1.90 -6.03
C GLY A 60 -7.82 1.54 -4.87
N ALA A 61 -7.02 2.49 -4.43
CA ALA A 61 -6.08 2.27 -3.34
C ALA A 61 -6.20 3.40 -2.33
N THR A 62 -6.30 3.06 -1.04
CA THR A 62 -6.40 4.05 0.03
C THR A 62 -5.23 3.93 0.99
N TYR A 63 -4.55 5.04 1.21
CA TYR A 63 -3.47 5.22 2.16
C TYR A 63 -4.02 6.04 3.33
N ASN A 64 -4.32 5.36 4.43
CA ASN A 64 -4.87 5.96 5.65
C ASN A 64 -3.88 5.86 6.80
N GLY A 65 -4.15 6.58 7.89
CA GLY A 65 -3.37 6.49 9.13
C GLY A 65 -1.96 7.05 9.00
N ILE A 66 -1.71 7.91 8.01
CA ILE A 66 -0.42 8.57 7.83
C ILE A 66 -0.24 9.55 8.99
N SER A 67 0.78 9.31 9.83
CA SER A 67 1.14 10.20 10.94
C SER A 67 1.46 11.62 10.43
N VAL A 68 0.94 12.61 11.15
CA VAL A 68 1.20 14.03 10.90
C VAL A 68 2.49 14.46 11.60
N GLN A 69 3.35 15.17 10.87
CA GLN A 69 4.60 15.76 11.38
C GLN A 69 4.42 17.24 11.76
N ASP A 70 5.42 17.86 12.40
CA ASP A 70 5.29 19.23 12.92
C ASP A 70 5.21 20.29 11.81
N SER A 71 5.92 20.05 10.70
CA SER A 71 6.01 20.93 9.53
C SER A 71 5.76 20.17 8.21
N TRP A 72 5.45 20.90 7.14
CA TRP A 72 5.28 20.27 5.82
C TRP A 72 6.58 19.68 5.31
N GLU A 73 7.71 20.34 5.55
CA GLU A 73 9.04 19.89 5.15
C GLU A 73 9.36 18.53 5.78
N GLN A 74 9.10 18.37 7.08
CA GLN A 74 9.23 17.07 7.76
C GLN A 74 8.19 16.06 7.29
N GLN A 75 6.96 16.50 6.98
CA GLN A 75 5.92 15.62 6.46
C GLN A 75 6.31 15.03 5.10
N GLU A 76 6.83 15.87 4.21
CA GLU A 76 7.29 15.49 2.88
C GLU A 76 8.50 14.55 2.99
N GLU A 77 9.48 14.88 3.84
CA GLU A 77 10.61 13.99 4.10
C GLU A 77 10.16 12.62 4.62
N TYR A 78 9.25 12.59 5.59
CA TYR A 78 8.68 11.35 6.13
C TYR A 78 7.97 10.53 5.04
N LEU A 79 7.15 11.18 4.20
CA LEU A 79 6.43 10.52 3.11
C LEU A 79 7.39 9.91 2.07
N VAL A 80 8.43 10.66 1.69
CA VAL A 80 9.37 10.27 0.64
C VAL A 80 10.38 9.22 1.14
N LYS A 81 10.96 9.42 2.33
CA LYS A 81 12.07 8.58 2.79
C LYS A 81 11.63 7.41 3.67
N ASN A 82 10.57 7.56 4.45
CA ASN A 82 10.26 6.61 5.52
C ASN A 82 8.94 5.87 5.32
N LYS A 83 8.00 6.40 4.53
CA LYS A 83 6.65 5.83 4.42
C LYS A 83 6.29 5.32 3.03
N ILE A 84 6.13 6.20 2.04
CA ILE A 84 5.60 5.84 0.72
C ILE A 84 6.74 5.63 -0.27
N GLY A 85 7.73 6.52 -0.29
CA GLY A 85 8.85 6.44 -1.23
C GLY A 85 9.94 5.42 -0.86
N LYS A 86 9.83 4.77 0.31
CA LYS A 86 10.70 3.64 0.68
C LYS A 86 10.47 2.43 -0.23
N TYR A 87 9.23 2.20 -0.64
CA TYR A 87 8.85 1.05 -1.46
C TYR A 87 8.90 1.43 -2.94
N ASN A 88 9.73 0.75 -3.73
CA ASN A 88 9.89 1.08 -5.15
C ASN A 88 8.58 0.86 -5.94
N ASN A 89 7.89 -0.24 -5.63
CA ASN A 89 6.68 -0.67 -6.29
C ASN A 89 5.50 -0.74 -5.32
N HIS A 90 4.35 -0.26 -5.79
CA HIS A 90 3.06 -0.31 -5.10
C HIS A 90 2.08 -1.14 -5.94
N TYR A 91 1.56 -2.20 -5.36
CA TYR A 91 0.66 -3.13 -6.05
C TYR A 91 -0.78 -2.92 -5.62
N TYR A 92 -1.69 -2.90 -6.59
CA TYR A 92 -3.11 -2.64 -6.39
C TYR A 92 -3.92 -3.80 -6.90
N ALA A 93 -4.61 -4.51 -6.01
CA ALA A 93 -5.48 -5.63 -6.37
C ALA A 93 -6.96 -5.29 -6.13
N ARG A 94 -7.80 -5.66 -7.09
CA ARG A 94 -9.26 -5.74 -6.87
C ARG A 94 -9.64 -7.18 -6.66
N TYR A 95 -10.42 -7.42 -5.62
CA TYR A 95 -10.97 -8.73 -5.29
C TYR A 95 -12.45 -8.80 -5.62
N ASP A 96 -12.88 -9.96 -6.13
CA ASP A 96 -14.28 -10.38 -6.16
C ASP A 96 -14.38 -11.70 -5.39
N GLY A 97 -14.98 -11.66 -4.20
CA GLY A 97 -14.88 -12.77 -3.25
C GLY A 97 -13.42 -13.13 -2.91
N PRO A 98 -12.99 -14.40 -3.08
CA PRO A 98 -11.62 -14.83 -2.82
C PRO A 98 -10.65 -14.51 -3.96
N ASP A 99 -11.14 -14.14 -5.15
CA ASP A 99 -10.36 -14.09 -6.37
C ASP A 99 -9.81 -12.70 -6.66
N ILE A 100 -8.56 -12.63 -7.12
CA ILE A 100 -7.98 -11.40 -7.67
C ILE A 100 -8.47 -11.28 -9.11
N VAL A 101 -9.26 -10.25 -9.39
CA VAL A 101 -9.90 -10.05 -10.70
C VAL A 101 -9.20 -9.00 -11.56
N GLU A 102 -8.46 -8.08 -10.93
CA GLU A 102 -7.59 -7.11 -11.61
C GLU A 102 -6.40 -6.79 -10.71
N MET A 103 -5.21 -6.62 -11.29
CA MET A 103 -4.04 -6.18 -10.54
C MET A 103 -3.12 -5.27 -11.34
N TYR A 104 -2.57 -4.28 -10.65
CA TYR A 104 -1.70 -3.25 -11.23
C TYR A 104 -0.46 -3.03 -10.36
N VAL A 105 0.63 -2.59 -10.98
CA VAL A 105 1.84 -2.10 -10.28
C VAL A 105 2.17 -0.69 -10.72
N MET A 106 2.44 0.18 -9.75
CA MET A 106 2.80 1.58 -9.95
C MET A 106 4.09 1.90 -9.19
N THR A 107 4.99 2.65 -9.83
CA THR A 107 6.24 3.06 -9.18
C THR A 107 5.99 4.16 -8.14
N LYS A 108 6.85 4.24 -7.13
CA LYS A 108 6.77 5.26 -6.09
C LYS A 108 6.73 6.68 -6.62
N GLU A 109 7.41 6.97 -7.74
CA GLU A 109 7.45 8.31 -8.32
C GLU A 109 6.05 8.74 -8.73
N LYS A 110 5.28 7.86 -9.38
CA LYS A 110 3.89 8.13 -9.76
C LYS A 110 2.96 8.20 -8.57
N VAL A 111 3.19 7.35 -7.56
CA VAL A 111 2.42 7.42 -6.31
C VAL A 111 2.64 8.76 -5.61
N LEU A 112 3.89 9.19 -5.44
CA LEU A 112 4.25 10.46 -4.80
C LEU A 112 3.80 11.67 -5.61
N GLU A 113 3.94 11.64 -6.95
CA GLU A 113 3.44 12.68 -7.87
C GLU A 113 1.94 12.93 -7.65
N PHE A 114 1.15 11.87 -7.48
CA PHE A 114 -0.27 11.99 -7.17
C PHE A 114 -0.53 12.50 -5.75
N MET A 115 0.18 11.95 -4.77
CA MET A 115 -0.17 12.09 -3.35
C MET A 115 0.30 13.40 -2.75
N LEU A 116 1.56 13.80 -2.99
CA LEU A 116 2.19 14.96 -2.32
C LEU A 116 1.38 16.26 -2.43
N PRO A 117 0.96 16.73 -3.62
CA PRO A 117 0.22 17.99 -3.72
C PRO A 117 -1.13 17.95 -2.97
N LYS A 118 -1.80 16.79 -2.97
CA LYS A 118 -3.09 16.61 -2.31
C LYS A 118 -2.95 16.48 -0.79
N LEU A 119 -1.91 15.78 -0.34
CA LEU A 119 -1.56 15.67 1.07
C LEU A 119 -1.12 17.03 1.65
N LYS A 120 -0.41 17.85 0.88
CA LYS A 120 -0.06 19.23 1.29
C LYS A 120 -1.28 20.06 1.61
N VAL A 121 -2.26 20.05 0.69
CA VAL A 121 -3.53 20.76 0.89
C VAL A 121 -4.27 20.26 2.14
N LYS A 122 -4.26 18.94 2.39
CA LYS A 122 -4.89 18.36 3.59
C LYS A 122 -4.15 18.75 4.87
N PHE A 123 -2.82 18.60 4.90
CA PHE A 123 -1.97 18.96 6.03
C PHE A 123 -2.18 20.41 6.47
N LEU A 124 -2.27 21.35 5.52
CA LEU A 124 -2.50 22.78 5.81
C LEU A 124 -3.94 23.09 6.27
N LYS A 125 -4.91 22.25 5.91
CA LYS A 125 -6.33 22.43 6.30
C LYS A 125 -6.69 21.73 7.60
N GLU A 126 -5.94 20.71 8.00
CA GLU A 126 -6.32 19.83 9.10
C GLU A 126 -6.23 20.58 10.43
N LYS A 127 -7.37 20.73 11.11
CA LYS A 127 -7.39 21.17 12.50
C LYS A 127 -6.75 20.05 13.33
N LYS A 128 -5.59 20.32 13.92
CA LYS A 128 -4.81 19.37 14.71
C LYS A 128 -5.59 18.97 15.98
N GLY A 129 -6.46 17.96 15.85
CA GLY A 129 -7.06 17.26 16.98
C GLY A 129 -6.02 16.43 17.73
N LYS A 130 -6.45 15.61 18.68
CA LYS A 130 -5.56 14.66 19.37
C LYS A 130 -5.18 13.53 18.38
N ASP A 131 -3.88 13.40 18.08
CA ASP A 131 -3.32 12.46 17.08
C ASP A 131 -3.93 12.60 15.66
N PRO A 132 -3.67 13.72 14.95
CA PRO A 132 -4.20 13.91 13.61
C PRO A 132 -3.56 12.95 12.61
N ARG A 133 -4.32 12.52 11.60
CA ARG A 133 -3.91 11.51 10.62
C ARG A 133 -4.34 11.90 9.22
N LEU A 134 -3.38 11.88 8.31
CA LEU A 134 -3.65 12.07 6.90
C LEU A 134 -4.17 10.77 6.26
N GLY A 135 -5.05 10.96 5.27
CA GLY A 135 -5.56 9.89 4.44
C GLY A 135 -5.75 10.36 3.00
N ILE A 136 -5.54 9.48 2.03
CA ILE A 136 -5.72 9.79 0.60
C ILE A 136 -6.04 8.51 -0.18
N SER A 137 -6.90 8.65 -1.18
CA SER A 137 -7.23 7.56 -2.10
C SER A 137 -6.77 7.89 -3.52
N ILE A 138 -6.10 6.93 -4.15
CA ILE A 138 -5.78 6.94 -5.57
C ILE A 138 -6.95 6.31 -6.32
N PRO A 139 -7.64 7.08 -7.20
CA PRO A 139 -8.80 6.60 -7.91
C PRO A 139 -8.41 5.68 -9.08
N LYS A 140 -9.37 4.84 -9.50
CA LYS A 140 -9.28 3.98 -10.69
C LYS A 140 -8.59 4.65 -11.88
N LYS A 141 -9.06 5.85 -12.25
CA LYS A 141 -8.58 6.58 -13.43
C LYS A 141 -7.05 6.75 -13.40
N TYR A 142 -6.52 7.20 -12.26
CA TYR A 142 -5.09 7.40 -12.10
C TYR A 142 -4.30 6.08 -12.11
N ILE A 143 -4.87 5.02 -11.52
CA ILE A 143 -4.26 3.69 -11.56
C ILE A 143 -4.16 3.19 -13.01
N ILE A 144 -5.25 3.24 -13.78
CA ILE A 144 -5.27 2.76 -15.16
C ILE A 144 -4.33 3.57 -16.07
N GLU A 145 -4.24 4.88 -15.86
CA GLU A 145 -3.40 5.78 -16.68
C GLU A 145 -1.90 5.64 -16.40
N HIS A 146 -1.50 5.29 -15.17
CA HIS A 146 -0.10 5.38 -14.74
C HIS A 146 0.51 4.07 -14.22
N ALA A 147 -0.28 3.02 -14.02
CA ALA A 147 0.20 1.72 -13.58
C ALA A 147 0.28 0.72 -14.73
N LYS A 148 1.19 -0.25 -14.62
CA LYS A 148 1.22 -1.40 -15.50
C LYS A 148 0.21 -2.44 -15.01
N ARG A 149 -0.65 -2.92 -15.90
CA ARG A 149 -1.57 -4.03 -15.61
C ARG A 149 -0.82 -5.36 -15.58
N LEU A 150 -1.11 -6.19 -14.58
CA LEU A 150 -0.52 -7.51 -14.37
C LEU A 150 -1.54 -8.63 -14.60
N ILE A 151 -2.81 -8.39 -14.26
CA ILE A 151 -3.98 -9.25 -14.51
C ILE A 151 -5.12 -8.37 -15.03
#